data_AF-A0A4R6G7S9-F1
#
_entry.id   AF-A0A4R6G7S9-F1
#
_cell.length_a   1.000
_cell.length_b   1.000
_cell.length_c   1.000
_cell.angle_alpha   90.00
_cell.angle_beta   90.00
_cell.angle_gamma   90.00
#
_symmetry.space_group_name_H-M   'P 1'
#
loop_
_entity.id
_entity.type
_entity.pdbx_description
1 polymer ?
#
loop_
_entity_poly.entity_id
_entity_poly.type
_entity_poly.pdbx_seq_one_letter_code
_entity_poly.pdbx_strand_id
1 'polypeptide(L)'
;MKSSSFLSTLRQRALHRYTVLALLVVLLTAAGYWGWHKFYAKKDPREIYQVAEVQRGDIQDLVTATGTVQPLEYVDVGAQVSGQLKKLHIEVGSVVKEGDLLAEIDPTVFRATVDARRAGLRNQQATMKERESALVLANLQYTRQKNLMAADATTAEALQTAEASLRAAKAQIDALQAQIEQTQSTLRADEANLNYAKIYAPMAGTVVSLTARQGQTLNANQNAPTILRIADLSTMTVQTQVSEAEVGKLSKGMEVYFTTLGSQGRRWYGALRKIEPTPTVTNNVVLYNALFDVPNKNQALMPNMTTQVFFIAATAKDVLLVPTAAVTIARGSGGAGGKRERGETAGKSTNEKSADASTTKNAASKAEAKDKPADTQATAQTAGKSADPSGDQSFTNMTQEERRASFEKMSPEEREAMRERRRAMREAAGKSGDSALAQSDKSTGDEKSKAGSTKSAAADKVDPLAATSNIGSPPTSSVSTSGFAEQSTTRTPRSGTVKVIDQDGKIEQRKVELGVTNRVQMQVVSGLVEGDTVIIGMKLPPSSKRTQAATGQQGGMPPGMGGAGAGSARGR
;
A
#
# COMPACT_ATOMS: atom_id res chain seq x y z
N MET A 1 26.90 3.29 -130.64
CA MET A 1 27.26 4.73 -130.69
C MET A 1 27.30 5.28 -129.27
N LYS A 2 28.47 5.84 -128.87
CA LYS A 2 28.76 6.92 -127.88
C LYS A 2 28.01 6.90 -126.52
N SER A 3 28.70 6.58 -125.41
CA SER A 3 29.52 7.48 -124.57
C SER A 3 28.72 8.41 -123.65
N SER A 4 28.85 8.27 -122.32
CA SER A 4 29.31 9.37 -121.43
C SER A 4 29.21 9.05 -119.92
N SER A 5 30.32 9.31 -119.21
CA SER A 5 30.50 9.83 -117.83
C SER A 5 29.83 9.07 -116.66
N PHE A 6 30.53 8.40 -115.73
CA PHE A 6 31.77 8.73 -115.01
C PHE A 6 31.73 10.13 -114.38
N LEU A 7 30.92 10.36 -113.31
CA LEU A 7 31.05 11.53 -112.38
C LEU A 7 30.08 11.59 -111.16
N SER A 8 29.52 10.50 -110.62
CA SER A 8 28.56 10.58 -109.47
C SER A 8 29.08 10.15 -108.09
N THR A 9 30.32 9.64 -107.96
CA THR A 9 30.80 9.02 -106.71
C THR A 9 31.54 9.94 -105.72
N LEU A 10 31.62 11.26 -105.96
CA LEU A 10 32.23 12.20 -105.01
C LEU A 10 31.23 13.01 -104.14
N ARG A 11 29.94 13.04 -104.47
CA ARG A 11 28.94 13.83 -103.73
C ARG A 11 28.35 13.11 -102.50
N GLN A 12 28.35 11.77 -102.49
CA GLN A 12 27.87 10.95 -101.37
C GLN A 12 28.81 10.98 -100.15
N ARG A 13 30.12 11.11 -100.34
CA ARG A 13 31.10 11.21 -99.24
C ARG A 13 31.10 12.58 -98.54
N ALA A 14 30.69 13.65 -99.23
CA ALA A 14 30.57 14.97 -98.64
C ALA A 14 29.32 15.10 -97.76
N LEU A 15 28.16 14.60 -98.22
CA LEU A 15 26.91 14.61 -97.46
C LEU A 15 26.98 13.72 -96.20
N HIS A 16 27.65 12.56 -96.27
CA HIS A 16 27.86 11.71 -95.09
C HIS A 16 28.76 12.37 -94.03
N ARG A 17 29.73 13.20 -94.44
CA ARG A 17 30.58 13.94 -93.51
C ARG A 17 29.77 15.02 -92.75
N TYR A 18 28.85 15.70 -93.42
CA TYR A 18 27.98 16.70 -92.78
C TYR A 18 26.91 16.06 -91.88
N THR A 19 26.34 14.91 -92.24
CA THR A 19 25.40 14.19 -91.36
C THR A 19 26.08 13.61 -90.12
N VAL A 20 27.31 13.11 -90.25
CA VAL A 20 28.10 12.64 -89.10
C VAL A 20 28.48 13.82 -88.19
N LEU A 21 28.84 14.97 -88.75
CA LEU A 21 29.11 16.20 -87.98
C LEU A 21 27.87 16.72 -87.25
N ALA A 22 26.70 16.72 -87.88
CA ALA A 22 25.45 17.13 -87.25
C ALA A 22 25.07 16.20 -86.07
N LEU A 23 25.24 14.89 -86.24
CA LEU A 23 24.96 13.90 -85.19
C LEU A 23 25.92 14.05 -83.99
N LEU A 24 27.18 14.38 -84.25
CA LEU A 24 28.18 14.66 -83.22
C LEU A 24 27.86 15.94 -82.42
N VAL A 25 27.36 16.98 -83.08
CA VAL A 25 26.90 18.22 -82.41
C VAL A 25 25.65 17.98 -81.57
N VAL A 26 24.70 17.18 -82.05
CA VAL A 26 23.52 16.79 -81.24
C VAL A 26 23.94 15.97 -80.03
N LEU A 27 24.91 15.07 -80.19
CA LEU A 27 25.40 14.25 -79.09
C LEU A 27 26.19 15.08 -78.07
N LEU A 28 26.96 16.08 -78.52
CA LEU A 28 27.66 17.02 -77.64
C LEU A 28 26.71 17.99 -76.92
N THR A 29 25.65 18.46 -77.57
CA THR A 29 24.64 19.31 -76.93
C THR A 29 23.76 18.50 -75.97
N ALA A 30 23.42 17.26 -76.28
CA ALA A 30 22.74 16.35 -75.37
C ALA A 30 23.62 15.96 -74.18
N ALA A 31 24.90 15.67 -74.40
CA ALA A 31 25.86 15.40 -73.32
C ALA A 31 26.14 16.65 -72.47
N GLY A 32 26.20 17.83 -73.10
CA GLY A 32 26.32 19.12 -72.42
C GLY A 32 25.08 19.45 -71.59
N TYR A 33 23.87 19.23 -72.13
CA TYR A 33 22.61 19.42 -71.42
C TYR A 33 22.43 18.42 -70.28
N TRP A 34 22.77 17.16 -70.51
CA TRP A 34 22.72 16.10 -69.49
C TRP A 34 23.76 16.31 -68.39
N GLY A 35 24.99 16.70 -68.77
CA GLY A 35 26.04 17.09 -67.85
C GLY A 35 25.67 18.32 -67.03
N TRP A 36 25.07 19.33 -67.66
CA TRP A 36 24.60 20.54 -66.98
C TRP A 36 23.46 20.21 -66.01
N HIS A 37 22.48 19.40 -66.41
CA HIS A 37 21.37 18.97 -65.54
C HIS A 37 21.85 18.07 -64.38
N LYS A 38 22.92 17.28 -64.56
CA LYS A 38 23.48 16.42 -63.50
C LYS A 38 24.42 17.17 -62.54
N PHE A 39 25.14 18.19 -63.00
CA PHE A 39 26.08 18.95 -62.17
C PHE A 39 25.51 20.23 -61.55
N TYR A 40 24.49 20.87 -62.16
CA TYR A 40 23.87 22.09 -61.66
C TYR A 40 22.44 21.93 -61.13
N ALA A 41 21.87 20.72 -61.14
CA ALA A 41 20.67 20.47 -60.34
C ALA A 41 21.04 20.71 -58.87
N LYS A 42 20.63 21.86 -58.33
CA LYS A 42 20.74 22.18 -56.91
C LYS A 42 20.16 20.99 -56.15
N LYS A 43 21.01 20.25 -55.44
CA LYS A 43 20.55 19.18 -54.55
C LYS A 43 19.58 19.81 -53.58
N ASP A 44 18.32 19.38 -53.65
CA ASP A 44 17.27 19.91 -52.81
C ASP A 44 17.70 19.69 -51.34
N PRO A 45 17.82 20.73 -50.49
CA PRO A 45 18.32 20.59 -49.12
C PRO A 45 17.53 19.55 -48.30
N ARG A 46 16.30 19.26 -48.72
CA ARG A 46 15.41 18.20 -48.20
C ARG A 46 15.97 16.78 -48.37
N GLU A 47 16.97 16.55 -49.22
CA GLU A 47 17.66 15.27 -49.33
C GLU A 47 18.67 15.01 -48.20
N ILE A 48 19.19 16.07 -47.58
CA ILE A 48 20.27 15.99 -46.56
C ILE A 48 19.71 16.12 -45.14
N TYR A 49 18.57 16.77 -44.97
CA TYR A 49 17.95 17.00 -43.67
C TYR A 49 16.64 16.24 -43.53
N GLN A 50 16.44 15.62 -42.37
CA GLN A 50 15.12 15.14 -41.96
C GLN A 50 14.32 16.34 -41.50
N VAL A 51 13.24 16.63 -42.22
CA VAL A 51 12.39 17.81 -42.01
C VAL A 51 11.00 17.39 -41.54
N ALA A 52 10.34 18.27 -40.79
CA ALA A 52 8.91 18.18 -40.48
C ALA A 52 8.23 19.50 -40.86
N GLU A 53 6.97 19.41 -41.23
CA GLU A 53 6.13 20.58 -41.45
C GLU A 53 5.46 20.99 -40.13
N VAL A 54 5.38 22.31 -39.89
CA VAL A 54 4.62 22.86 -38.76
C VAL A 54 3.14 22.78 -39.10
N GLN A 55 2.39 22.03 -38.30
CA GLN A 55 0.95 21.82 -38.48
C GLN A 55 0.19 22.28 -37.23
N ARG A 56 -1.06 22.68 -37.41
CA ARG A 56 -1.97 22.93 -36.29
C ARG A 56 -2.57 21.63 -35.77
N GLY A 57 -2.69 21.55 -34.46
CA GLY A 57 -3.37 20.43 -33.82
C GLY A 57 -3.49 20.61 -32.31
N ASP A 58 -4.07 19.60 -31.68
CA ASP A 58 -4.26 19.55 -30.24
C ASP A 58 -3.06 18.86 -29.57
N ILE A 59 -2.58 19.40 -28.46
CA ILE A 59 -1.52 18.81 -27.65
C ILE A 59 -1.91 18.72 -26.19
N GLN A 60 -1.59 17.58 -25.59
CA GLN A 60 -1.78 17.30 -24.17
C GLN A 60 -0.48 16.81 -23.56
N ASP A 61 -0.13 17.36 -22.40
CA ASP A 61 0.90 16.82 -21.50
C ASP A 61 0.22 15.85 -20.54
N LEU A 62 0.46 14.55 -20.77
CA LEU A 62 -0.18 13.46 -20.04
C LEU A 62 0.82 12.81 -19.11
N VAL A 63 0.45 12.68 -17.83
CA VAL A 63 1.15 11.82 -16.88
C VAL A 63 0.46 10.45 -16.90
N THR A 64 1.23 9.42 -17.27
CA THR A 64 0.71 8.06 -17.46
C THR A 64 0.99 7.20 -16.24
N ALA A 65 -0.03 6.56 -15.70
CA ALA A 65 0.09 5.69 -14.54
C ALA A 65 -0.73 4.41 -14.70
N THR A 66 -0.36 3.38 -13.96
CA THR A 66 -1.15 2.16 -13.83
C THR A 66 -1.87 2.17 -12.50
N GLY A 67 -3.10 1.67 -12.46
CA GLY A 67 -3.87 1.60 -11.22
C GLY A 67 -4.80 0.41 -11.15
N THR A 68 -5.38 0.23 -9.98
CA THR A 68 -6.42 -0.79 -9.74
C THR A 68 -7.70 -0.12 -9.28
N VAL A 69 -8.82 -0.67 -9.72
CA VAL A 69 -10.15 -0.19 -9.32
C VAL A 69 -10.55 -0.87 -8.02
N GLN A 70 -10.97 -0.09 -7.03
CA GLN A 70 -11.46 -0.57 -5.74
C GLN A 70 -12.82 0.06 -5.42
N PRO A 71 -13.68 -0.61 -4.64
CA PRO A 71 -14.88 0.05 -4.10
C PRO A 71 -14.50 1.26 -3.25
N LEU A 72 -15.32 2.31 -3.28
CA LEU A 72 -15.12 3.47 -2.39
C LEU A 72 -15.30 3.06 -0.92
N GLU A 73 -16.31 2.24 -0.64
CA GLU A 73 -16.65 1.77 0.70
C GLU A 73 -16.75 0.25 0.71
N TYR A 74 -16.05 -0.39 1.63
CA TYR A 74 -16.10 -1.83 1.83
C TYR A 74 -15.81 -2.19 3.29
N VAL A 75 -16.28 -3.37 3.70
CA VAL A 75 -16.09 -3.91 5.04
C VAL A 75 -15.83 -5.41 4.98
N ASP A 76 -14.83 -5.83 5.76
CA ASP A 76 -14.52 -7.23 5.98
C ASP A 76 -15.35 -7.76 7.13
N VAL A 77 -16.25 -8.70 6.83
CA VAL A 77 -17.10 -9.35 7.81
C VAL A 77 -16.40 -10.60 8.31
N GLY A 78 -16.06 -10.63 9.60
CA GLY A 78 -15.37 -11.75 10.24
C GLY A 78 -16.17 -12.41 11.38
N ALA A 79 -15.60 -13.47 11.95
CA ALA A 79 -16.15 -14.13 13.14
C ALA A 79 -15.52 -13.60 14.42
N GLN A 80 -16.35 -13.34 15.44
CA GLN A 80 -15.89 -13.02 16.80
C GLN A 80 -15.83 -14.26 17.71
N VAL A 81 -16.58 -15.30 17.36
CA VAL A 81 -16.63 -16.56 18.11
C VAL A 81 -16.07 -17.71 17.29
N SER A 82 -15.41 -18.65 17.98
CA SER A 82 -14.85 -19.85 17.37
C SER A 82 -15.92 -20.92 17.17
N GLY A 83 -15.82 -21.69 16.08
CA GLY A 83 -16.74 -22.77 15.78
C GLY A 83 -16.71 -23.18 14.31
N GLN A 84 -17.47 -24.21 13.95
CA GLN A 84 -17.62 -24.62 12.55
C GLN A 84 -18.64 -23.73 11.85
N LEU A 85 -18.30 -23.23 10.66
CA LEU A 85 -19.22 -22.50 9.79
C LEU A 85 -20.28 -23.47 9.25
N LYS A 86 -21.44 -23.55 9.90
CA LYS A 86 -22.48 -24.53 9.63
C LYS A 86 -23.19 -24.26 8.31
N LYS A 87 -23.53 -23.00 8.06
CA LYS A 87 -24.28 -22.59 6.87
C LYS A 87 -23.87 -21.20 6.40
N LEU A 88 -23.83 -21.03 5.09
CA LEU A 88 -23.66 -19.76 4.42
C LEU A 88 -24.92 -19.49 3.58
N HIS A 89 -25.53 -18.32 3.74
CA HIS A 89 -26.81 -17.96 3.12
C HIS A 89 -26.69 -17.16 1.83
N ILE A 90 -25.46 -16.80 1.46
CA ILE A 90 -25.14 -15.89 0.37
C ILE A 90 -24.09 -16.49 -0.54
N GLU A 91 -24.04 -15.98 -1.76
CA GLU A 91 -23.01 -16.30 -2.74
C GLU A 91 -22.28 -15.02 -3.16
N VAL A 92 -21.12 -15.17 -3.79
CA VAL A 92 -20.37 -14.04 -4.35
C VAL A 92 -21.22 -13.38 -5.44
N GLY A 93 -21.35 -12.06 -5.38
CA GLY A 93 -22.21 -11.27 -6.27
C GLY A 93 -23.64 -11.06 -5.76
N SER A 94 -24.05 -11.68 -4.65
CA SER A 94 -25.34 -11.39 -4.01
C SER A 94 -25.36 -9.97 -3.44
N VAL A 95 -26.49 -9.28 -3.65
CA VAL A 95 -26.77 -7.97 -3.03
C VAL A 95 -27.44 -8.20 -1.68
N VAL A 96 -26.93 -7.54 -0.64
CA VAL A 96 -27.40 -7.66 0.73
C VAL A 96 -27.73 -6.29 1.31
N LYS A 97 -28.69 -6.26 2.23
CA LYS A 97 -29.04 -5.09 3.04
C LYS A 97 -28.35 -5.18 4.39
N GLU A 98 -28.22 -4.04 5.06
CA GLU A 98 -27.76 -4.01 6.44
C GLU A 98 -28.69 -4.85 7.33
N GLY A 99 -28.12 -5.69 8.18
CA GLY A 99 -28.84 -6.62 9.05
C GLY A 99 -29.25 -7.95 8.42
N ASP A 100 -28.97 -8.18 7.13
CA ASP A 100 -29.25 -9.48 6.52
C ASP A 100 -28.37 -10.59 7.13
N LEU A 101 -28.95 -11.78 7.33
CA LEU A 101 -28.22 -12.94 7.86
C LEU A 101 -27.35 -13.57 6.76
N LEU A 102 -26.04 -13.53 6.95
CA LEU A 102 -25.05 -13.99 5.97
C LEU A 102 -24.57 -15.41 6.24
N ALA A 103 -24.27 -15.71 7.51
CA ALA A 103 -23.69 -16.99 7.89
C ALA A 103 -24.08 -17.41 9.31
N GLU A 104 -24.02 -18.71 9.56
CA GLU A 104 -24.24 -19.32 10.87
C GLU A 104 -23.06 -20.20 11.26
N ILE A 105 -22.50 -19.93 12.44
CA ILE A 105 -21.56 -20.77 13.15
C ILE A 105 -22.35 -21.73 14.04
N ASP A 106 -21.87 -22.96 14.23
CA ASP A 106 -22.54 -23.94 15.09
C ASP A 106 -22.78 -23.37 16.51
N PRO A 107 -24.04 -23.14 16.91
CA PRO A 107 -24.35 -22.48 18.17
C PRO A 107 -24.53 -23.46 19.32
N THR A 108 -24.28 -24.76 19.13
CA THR A 108 -24.64 -25.82 20.09
C THR A 108 -24.09 -25.56 21.50
N VAL A 109 -22.81 -25.22 21.61
CA VAL A 109 -22.16 -24.94 22.91
C VAL A 109 -22.67 -23.64 23.52
N PHE A 110 -22.88 -22.60 22.71
CA PHE A 110 -23.38 -21.30 23.17
C PHE A 110 -24.82 -21.39 23.67
N ARG A 111 -25.70 -22.12 22.97
CA ARG A 111 -27.07 -22.37 23.41
C ARG A 111 -27.11 -23.13 24.73
N ALA A 112 -26.33 -24.21 24.85
CA ALA A 112 -26.26 -24.98 26.07
C ALA A 112 -25.82 -24.14 27.28
N THR A 113 -24.86 -23.23 27.07
CA THR A 113 -24.39 -22.30 28.11
C THR A 113 -25.49 -21.32 28.53
N VAL A 114 -26.18 -20.69 27.57
CA VAL A 114 -27.31 -19.80 27.85
C VAL A 114 -28.44 -20.52 28.60
N ASP A 115 -28.78 -21.74 28.18
CA ASP A 115 -29.83 -22.53 28.82
C ASP A 115 -29.46 -22.90 30.27
N ALA A 116 -28.21 -23.28 30.51
CA ALA A 116 -27.69 -23.55 31.86
C ALA A 116 -27.73 -22.29 32.74
N ARG A 117 -27.34 -21.12 32.22
CA ARG A 117 -27.43 -19.84 32.95
C ARG A 117 -28.87 -19.46 33.27
N ARG A 118 -29.80 -19.60 32.31
CA ARG A 118 -31.23 -19.34 32.54
C ARG A 118 -31.81 -20.27 33.59
N ALA A 119 -31.38 -21.53 33.65
CA ALA A 119 -31.79 -22.44 34.72
C ALA A 119 -31.26 -21.99 36.09
N GLY A 120 -29.99 -21.57 36.17
CA GLY A 120 -29.39 -21.01 37.39
C GLY A 120 -30.14 -19.76 37.90
N LEU A 121 -30.48 -18.84 37.00
CA LEU A 121 -31.28 -17.66 37.33
C LEU A 121 -32.67 -18.03 37.87
N ARG A 122 -33.35 -19.00 37.26
CA ARG A 122 -34.65 -19.49 37.74
C ARG A 122 -34.57 -20.08 39.15
N ASN A 123 -33.49 -20.80 39.48
CA ASN A 123 -33.28 -21.32 40.83
C ASN A 123 -33.07 -20.21 41.87
N GLN A 124 -32.31 -19.17 41.52
CA GLN A 124 -32.14 -18.00 42.40
C GLN A 124 -33.45 -17.24 42.60
N GLN A 125 -34.24 -17.07 41.54
CA GLN A 125 -35.58 -16.47 41.63
C GLN A 125 -36.51 -17.28 42.54
N ALA A 126 -36.45 -18.62 42.48
CA ALA A 126 -37.22 -19.47 43.40
C ALA A 126 -36.76 -19.28 44.86
N THR A 127 -35.44 -19.19 45.08
CA THR A 127 -34.86 -18.91 46.42
C THR A 127 -35.26 -17.51 46.92
N MET A 128 -35.39 -16.53 46.02
CA MET A 128 -35.84 -15.18 46.36
C MET A 128 -37.27 -15.21 46.90
N LYS A 129 -38.18 -15.93 46.24
CA LYS A 129 -39.57 -16.11 46.72
C LYS A 129 -39.63 -16.80 48.08
N GLU A 130 -38.73 -17.74 48.35
CA GLU A 130 -38.60 -18.35 49.68
C GLU A 130 -38.18 -17.32 50.74
N ARG A 131 -37.17 -16.49 50.44
CA ARG A 131 -36.68 -15.43 51.34
C ARG A 131 -37.70 -14.31 51.55
N GLU A 132 -38.47 -13.96 50.52
CA GLU A 132 -39.61 -13.05 50.64
C GLU A 132 -40.66 -13.56 51.62
N SER A 133 -40.98 -14.87 51.55
CA SER A 133 -41.91 -15.50 52.50
C SER A 133 -41.37 -15.46 53.94
N ALA A 134 -40.06 -15.69 54.12
CA ALA A 134 -39.41 -15.56 55.42
C ALA A 134 -39.43 -14.11 55.96
N LEU A 135 -39.25 -13.11 55.08
CA LEU A 135 -39.39 -11.70 55.44
C LEU A 135 -40.80 -11.37 55.93
N VAL A 136 -41.84 -11.87 55.26
CA VAL A 136 -43.24 -11.66 55.68
C VAL A 136 -43.45 -12.23 57.08
N LEU A 137 -42.97 -13.45 57.35
CA LEU A 137 -43.05 -14.05 58.68
C LEU A 137 -42.33 -13.20 59.75
N ALA A 138 -41.10 -12.77 59.47
CA ALA A 138 -40.33 -11.92 60.39
C ALA A 138 -41.02 -10.57 60.66
N ASN A 139 -41.64 -9.98 59.64
CA ASN A 139 -42.38 -8.72 59.76
C ASN A 139 -43.65 -8.87 60.62
N LEU A 140 -44.39 -9.97 60.45
CA LEU A 140 -45.55 -10.28 61.28
C LEU A 140 -45.16 -10.49 62.75
N GLN A 141 -44.06 -11.20 63.01
CA GLN A 141 -43.54 -11.41 64.36
C GLN A 141 -43.11 -10.09 65.02
N TYR A 142 -42.36 -9.26 64.31
CA TYR A 142 -41.97 -7.91 64.77
C TYR A 142 -43.20 -7.06 65.10
N THR A 143 -44.18 -7.02 64.20
CA THR A 143 -45.42 -6.23 64.39
C THR A 143 -46.19 -6.72 65.62
N ARG A 144 -46.29 -8.04 65.81
CA ARG A 144 -46.93 -8.62 67.00
C ARG A 144 -46.21 -8.23 68.28
N GLN A 145 -44.88 -8.37 68.33
CA GLN A 145 -44.10 -7.99 69.52
C GLN A 145 -44.17 -6.49 69.80
N LYS A 146 -44.18 -5.66 68.76
CA LYS A 146 -44.35 -4.20 68.90
C LYS A 146 -45.70 -3.83 69.53
N ASN A 147 -46.77 -4.51 69.12
CA ASN A 147 -48.10 -4.29 69.68
C ASN A 147 -48.19 -4.78 71.13
N LEU A 148 -47.60 -5.94 71.45
CA LEU A 148 -47.54 -6.44 72.82
C LEU A 148 -46.71 -5.53 73.74
N MET A 149 -45.62 -4.96 73.23
CA MET A 149 -44.81 -3.97 73.97
C MET A 149 -45.61 -2.71 74.29
N ALA A 150 -46.42 -2.22 73.34
CA ALA A 150 -47.29 -1.07 73.58
C ALA A 150 -48.39 -1.35 74.63
N ALA A 151 -48.66 -2.62 74.92
CA ALA A 151 -49.58 -3.08 75.95
C ALA A 151 -48.85 -3.61 77.21
N ASP A 152 -47.55 -3.34 77.37
CA ASP A 152 -46.69 -3.81 78.47
C ASP A 152 -46.71 -5.35 78.70
N ALA A 153 -47.00 -6.12 77.64
CA ALA A 153 -47.22 -7.56 77.68
C ALA A 153 -46.04 -8.40 77.13
N THR A 154 -44.86 -7.80 76.91
CA THR A 154 -43.65 -8.49 76.44
C THR A 154 -42.38 -7.78 76.95
N THR A 155 -41.21 -8.38 76.76
CA THR A 155 -39.92 -7.82 77.20
C THR A 155 -39.22 -7.03 76.09
N ALA A 156 -38.36 -6.07 76.47
CA ALA A 156 -37.59 -5.26 75.52
C ALA A 156 -36.67 -6.14 74.65
N GLU A 157 -36.08 -7.17 75.25
CA GLU A 157 -35.25 -8.16 74.59
C GLU A 157 -36.00 -8.92 73.48
N ALA A 158 -37.26 -9.32 73.73
CA ALA A 158 -38.08 -10.01 72.75
C ALA A 158 -38.38 -9.13 71.52
N LEU A 159 -38.67 -7.85 71.74
CA LEU A 159 -38.86 -6.88 70.65
C LEU A 159 -37.55 -6.65 69.86
N GLN A 160 -36.43 -6.46 70.55
CA GLN A 160 -35.11 -6.28 69.92
C GLN A 160 -34.71 -7.50 69.08
N THR A 161 -35.00 -8.71 69.55
CA THR A 161 -34.76 -9.95 68.81
C THR A 161 -35.61 -10.03 67.54
N ALA A 162 -36.89 -9.65 67.61
CA ALA A 162 -37.77 -9.62 66.45
C ALA A 162 -37.39 -8.51 65.44
N GLU A 163 -36.90 -7.38 65.93
CA GLU A 163 -36.37 -6.32 65.05
C GLU A 163 -35.07 -6.77 64.35
N ALA A 164 -34.18 -7.42 65.09
CA ALA A 164 -32.94 -7.97 64.54
C ALA A 164 -33.22 -9.06 63.49
N SER A 165 -34.21 -9.93 63.71
CA SER A 165 -34.59 -10.96 62.74
C SER A 165 -35.20 -10.36 61.47
N LEU A 166 -36.04 -9.33 61.60
CA LEU A 166 -36.57 -8.58 60.44
C LEU A 166 -35.44 -7.91 59.65
N ARG A 167 -34.50 -7.26 60.34
CA ARG A 167 -33.33 -6.62 59.70
C ARG A 167 -32.46 -7.66 58.96
N ALA A 168 -32.23 -8.82 59.58
CA ALA A 168 -31.49 -9.91 58.96
C ALA A 168 -32.19 -10.47 57.71
N ALA A 169 -33.52 -10.67 57.76
CA ALA A 169 -34.28 -11.13 56.60
C ALA A 169 -34.25 -10.14 55.43
N LYS A 170 -34.31 -8.83 55.70
CA LYS A 170 -34.14 -7.78 54.67
C LYS A 170 -32.75 -7.85 54.04
N ALA A 171 -31.70 -7.89 54.86
CA ALA A 171 -30.32 -7.95 54.37
C ALA A 171 -30.05 -9.22 53.52
N GLN A 172 -30.69 -10.35 53.84
CA GLN A 172 -30.60 -11.57 53.04
C GLN A 172 -31.24 -11.41 51.65
N ILE A 173 -32.37 -10.71 51.55
CA ILE A 173 -33.00 -10.40 50.25
C ILE A 173 -32.10 -9.46 49.45
N ASP A 174 -31.56 -8.41 50.07
CA ASP A 174 -30.67 -7.46 49.39
C ASP A 174 -29.41 -8.17 48.84
N ALA A 175 -28.83 -9.08 49.62
CA ALA A 175 -27.69 -9.90 49.19
C ALA A 175 -28.05 -10.83 48.01
N LEU A 176 -29.22 -11.47 48.06
CA LEU A 176 -29.67 -12.35 46.97
C LEU A 176 -30.03 -11.57 45.71
N GLN A 177 -30.59 -10.37 45.86
CA GLN A 177 -30.88 -9.46 44.75
C GLN A 177 -29.59 -9.08 44.01
N ALA A 178 -28.52 -8.73 44.76
CA ALA A 178 -27.22 -8.45 44.16
C ALA A 178 -26.65 -9.68 43.41
N GLN A 179 -26.84 -10.88 43.95
CA GLN A 179 -26.43 -12.13 43.29
C GLN A 179 -27.23 -12.42 42.01
N ILE A 180 -28.53 -12.13 42.02
CA ILE A 180 -29.39 -12.24 40.83
C ILE A 180 -28.94 -11.26 39.76
N GLU A 181 -28.67 -10.01 40.12
CA GLU A 181 -28.19 -8.97 39.18
C GLU A 181 -26.83 -9.35 38.56
N GLN A 182 -25.91 -9.90 39.35
CA GLN A 182 -24.65 -10.46 38.86
C GLN A 182 -24.92 -11.58 37.83
N THR A 183 -25.81 -12.51 38.15
CA THR A 183 -26.14 -13.65 37.28
C THR A 183 -26.82 -13.21 35.99
N GLN A 184 -27.72 -12.22 36.06
CA GLN A 184 -28.34 -11.60 34.89
C GLN A 184 -27.31 -10.91 33.99
N SER A 185 -26.32 -10.24 34.57
CA SER A 185 -25.24 -9.61 33.82
C SER A 185 -24.37 -10.65 33.09
N THR A 186 -24.06 -11.77 33.73
CA THR A 186 -23.40 -12.89 33.04
C THR A 186 -24.26 -13.51 31.95
N LEU A 187 -25.57 -13.69 32.18
CA LEU A 187 -26.50 -14.20 31.18
C LEU A 187 -26.53 -13.29 29.93
N ARG A 188 -26.56 -11.96 30.10
CA ARG A 188 -26.49 -11.01 28.97
C ARG A 188 -25.22 -11.19 28.13
N ALA A 189 -24.08 -11.45 28.78
CA ALA A 189 -22.83 -11.71 28.08
C ALA A 189 -22.88 -13.04 27.29
N ASP A 190 -23.42 -14.10 27.90
CA ASP A 190 -23.57 -15.41 27.24
C ASP A 190 -24.56 -15.34 26.07
N GLU A 191 -25.62 -14.55 26.17
CA GLU A 191 -26.56 -14.27 25.08
C GLU A 191 -25.92 -13.48 23.93
N ALA A 192 -25.05 -12.51 24.24
CA ALA A 192 -24.29 -11.80 23.23
C ALA A 192 -23.36 -12.75 22.45
N ASN A 193 -22.67 -13.65 23.14
CA ASN A 193 -21.83 -14.68 22.50
C ASN A 193 -22.65 -15.61 21.59
N LEU A 194 -23.85 -15.99 22.01
CA LEU A 194 -24.77 -16.75 21.16
C LEU A 194 -25.20 -15.95 19.91
N ASN A 195 -25.42 -14.65 20.05
CA ASN A 195 -25.78 -13.79 18.92
C ASN A 195 -24.61 -13.65 17.92
N TYR A 196 -23.36 -13.62 18.39
CA TYR A 196 -22.19 -13.62 17.51
C TYR A 196 -22.01 -14.90 16.68
N ALA A 197 -22.70 -15.99 17.03
CA ALA A 197 -22.74 -17.18 16.18
C ALA A 197 -23.53 -16.94 14.88
N LYS A 198 -24.38 -15.90 14.82
CA LYS A 198 -25.06 -15.44 13.60
C LYS A 198 -24.35 -14.21 13.07
N ILE A 199 -23.92 -14.28 11.82
CA ILE A 199 -23.16 -13.22 11.18
C ILE A 199 -24.11 -12.41 10.31
N TYR A 200 -24.26 -11.13 10.63
CA TYR A 200 -25.12 -10.18 9.93
C TYR A 200 -24.30 -9.20 9.09
N ALA A 201 -24.92 -8.63 8.06
CA ALA A 201 -24.31 -7.58 7.25
C ALA A 201 -24.23 -6.25 8.02
N PRO A 202 -23.04 -5.66 8.20
CA PRO A 202 -22.89 -4.36 8.87
C PRO A 202 -23.21 -3.17 7.97
N MET A 203 -23.34 -3.36 6.65
CA MET A 203 -23.74 -2.33 5.69
C MET A 203 -24.46 -2.98 4.51
N ALA A 204 -25.25 -2.19 3.77
CA ALA A 204 -25.80 -2.61 2.49
C ALA A 204 -24.71 -2.61 1.41
N GLY A 205 -24.77 -3.56 0.48
CA GLY A 205 -23.80 -3.65 -0.61
C GLY A 205 -23.84 -4.99 -1.34
N THR A 206 -22.81 -5.26 -2.14
CA THR A 206 -22.65 -6.53 -2.85
C THR A 206 -21.52 -7.34 -2.22
N VAL A 207 -21.72 -8.65 -2.08
CA VAL A 207 -20.67 -9.57 -1.61
C VAL A 207 -19.60 -9.70 -2.70
N VAL A 208 -18.41 -9.15 -2.46
CA VAL A 208 -17.31 -9.12 -3.44
C VAL A 208 -16.47 -10.39 -3.40
N SER A 209 -16.25 -10.94 -2.21
CA SER A 209 -15.43 -12.14 -2.03
C SER A 209 -15.87 -12.94 -0.83
N LEU A 210 -15.70 -14.25 -0.92
CA LEU A 210 -15.94 -15.21 0.15
C LEU A 210 -14.63 -15.94 0.44
N THR A 211 -14.07 -15.72 1.61
CA THR A 211 -12.77 -16.29 2.02
C THR A 211 -12.97 -17.60 2.78
N ALA A 212 -14.03 -17.70 3.59
CA ALA A 212 -14.36 -18.91 4.35
C ALA A 212 -15.38 -19.79 3.62
N ARG A 213 -15.23 -21.11 3.72
CA ARG A 213 -16.15 -22.08 3.11
C ARG A 213 -17.08 -22.71 4.13
N GLN A 214 -18.31 -23.03 3.73
CA GLN A 214 -19.22 -23.80 4.57
C GLN A 214 -18.56 -25.13 4.99
N GLY A 215 -18.68 -25.49 6.26
CA GLY A 215 -18.03 -26.65 6.89
C GLY A 215 -16.62 -26.38 7.43
N GLN A 216 -16.00 -25.23 7.11
CA GLN A 216 -14.69 -24.86 7.65
C GLN A 216 -14.80 -24.48 9.14
N THR A 217 -13.80 -24.91 9.92
CA THR A 217 -13.68 -24.49 11.32
C THR A 217 -12.94 -23.16 11.42
N LEU A 218 -13.55 -22.20 12.11
CA LEU A 218 -13.00 -20.87 12.36
C LEU A 218 -12.47 -20.81 13.80
N ASN A 219 -11.27 -20.24 13.95
CA ASN A 219 -10.67 -19.96 15.24
C ASN A 219 -10.53 -18.44 15.40
N ALA A 220 -11.39 -17.84 16.21
CA ALA A 220 -11.43 -16.40 16.46
C ALA A 220 -10.56 -15.97 17.66
N ASN A 221 -9.94 -16.92 18.38
CA ASN A 221 -9.22 -16.60 19.63
C ASN A 221 -7.86 -15.91 19.42
N GLN A 222 -7.22 -16.12 18.26
CA GLN A 222 -5.92 -15.52 17.93
C GLN A 222 -6.05 -14.33 16.98
N ASN A 223 -6.91 -14.46 15.96
CA ASN A 223 -7.21 -13.43 14.96
C ASN A 223 -8.70 -13.53 14.62
N ALA A 224 -9.35 -12.43 14.28
CA ALA A 224 -10.72 -12.47 13.75
C ALA A 224 -10.67 -12.92 12.27
N PRO A 225 -11.07 -14.15 11.91
CA PRO A 225 -11.00 -14.61 10.53
C PRO A 225 -12.07 -13.91 9.70
N THR A 226 -11.68 -13.31 8.57
CA THR A 226 -12.63 -12.76 7.59
C THR A 226 -13.37 -13.89 6.90
N ILE A 227 -14.70 -13.85 6.94
CA ILE A 227 -15.58 -14.78 6.26
C ILE A 227 -15.80 -14.31 4.83
N LEU A 228 -16.18 -13.05 4.67
CA LEU A 228 -16.55 -12.43 3.40
C LEU A 228 -16.27 -10.92 3.43
N ARG A 229 -16.29 -10.30 2.24
CA ARG A 229 -16.21 -8.85 2.07
C ARG A 229 -17.46 -8.32 1.40
N ILE A 230 -18.06 -7.28 1.97
CA ILE A 230 -19.18 -6.52 1.39
C ILE A 230 -18.64 -5.18 0.94
N ALA A 231 -19.07 -4.73 -0.23
CA ALA A 231 -18.70 -3.41 -0.73
C ALA A 231 -19.85 -2.74 -1.48
N ASP A 232 -19.89 -1.41 -1.45
CA ASP A 232 -20.73 -0.65 -2.36
C ASP A 232 -20.03 -0.49 -3.71
N LEU A 233 -20.64 -1.05 -4.76
CA LEU A 233 -20.14 -1.01 -6.14
C LEU A 233 -20.69 0.18 -6.93
N SER A 234 -21.53 1.04 -6.32
CA SER A 234 -22.13 2.21 -6.97
C SER A 234 -21.08 3.25 -7.39
N THR A 235 -20.03 3.40 -6.57
CA THR A 235 -18.94 4.35 -6.75
C THR A 235 -17.63 3.63 -6.52
N MET A 236 -16.74 3.72 -7.52
CA MET A 236 -15.43 3.07 -7.46
C MET A 236 -14.35 4.12 -7.30
N THR A 237 -13.32 3.81 -6.52
CA THR A 237 -12.08 4.57 -6.46
C THR A 237 -11.03 3.88 -7.30
N VAL A 238 -10.35 4.61 -8.18
CA VAL A 238 -9.17 4.08 -8.88
C VAL A 238 -7.93 4.47 -8.09
N GLN A 239 -7.23 3.49 -7.54
CA GLN A 239 -5.95 3.67 -6.88
C GLN A 239 -4.83 3.56 -7.91
N THR A 240 -4.24 4.69 -8.27
CA THR A 240 -3.19 4.75 -9.28
C THR A 240 -1.82 4.93 -8.67
N GLN A 241 -0.86 4.19 -9.20
CA GLN A 241 0.53 4.24 -8.78
C GLN A 241 1.31 5.14 -9.73
N VAL A 242 1.74 6.30 -9.23
CA VAL A 242 2.47 7.30 -10.00
C VAL A 242 3.92 7.33 -9.54
N SER A 243 4.87 7.42 -10.47
CA SER A 243 6.29 7.53 -10.14
C SER A 243 6.60 8.82 -9.38
N GLU A 244 7.53 8.76 -8.42
CA GLU A 244 8.08 9.92 -7.71
C GLU A 244 8.52 11.06 -8.66
N ALA A 245 9.03 10.74 -9.86
CA ALA A 245 9.45 11.74 -10.84
C ALA A 245 8.29 12.55 -11.44
N GLU A 246 7.06 12.02 -11.41
CA GLU A 246 5.88 12.64 -12.04
C GLU A 246 4.85 13.12 -11.01
N VAL A 247 4.93 12.68 -9.75
CA VAL A 247 3.96 13.05 -8.69
C VAL A 247 3.89 14.55 -8.44
N GLY A 248 5.01 15.27 -8.56
CA GLY A 248 5.06 16.73 -8.39
C GLY A 248 4.29 17.52 -9.45
N LYS A 249 3.89 16.89 -10.56
CA LYS A 249 3.06 17.52 -11.60
C LYS A 249 1.56 17.41 -11.28
N LEU A 250 1.17 16.53 -10.37
CA LEU A 250 -0.24 16.29 -10.03
C LEU A 250 -0.76 17.37 -9.09
N SER A 251 -2.06 17.67 -9.19
CA SER A 251 -2.73 18.64 -8.32
C SER A 251 -4.16 18.18 -8.04
N LYS A 252 -4.67 18.45 -6.84
CA LYS A 252 -6.05 18.12 -6.49
C LYS A 252 -7.02 18.80 -7.46
N GLY A 253 -8.03 18.06 -7.92
CA GLY A 253 -9.00 18.51 -8.91
C GLY A 253 -8.55 18.35 -10.36
N MET A 254 -7.34 17.86 -10.62
CA MET A 254 -6.84 17.61 -11.98
C MET A 254 -7.73 16.61 -12.71
N GLU A 255 -8.07 16.93 -13.97
CA GLU A 255 -8.84 16.04 -14.84
C GLU A 255 -8.03 14.78 -15.16
N VAL A 256 -8.70 13.64 -15.02
CA VAL A 256 -8.11 12.34 -15.25
C VAL A 256 -9.08 11.50 -16.07
N TYR A 257 -8.54 10.73 -17.01
CA TYR A 257 -9.29 9.67 -17.64
C TYR A 257 -8.52 8.37 -17.58
N PHE A 258 -9.25 7.26 -17.61
CA PHE A 258 -8.65 5.95 -17.66
C PHE A 258 -9.41 5.01 -18.59
N THR A 259 -8.72 3.93 -18.95
CA THR A 259 -9.26 2.82 -19.70
C THR A 259 -8.96 1.54 -18.95
N THR A 260 -9.90 0.59 -18.89
CA THR A 260 -9.60 -0.77 -18.43
C THR A 260 -9.08 -1.59 -19.60
N LEU A 261 -8.22 -2.58 -19.35
CA LEU A 261 -7.64 -3.41 -20.42
C LEU A 261 -8.69 -4.13 -21.28
N GLY A 262 -9.87 -4.44 -20.73
CA GLY A 262 -10.96 -5.10 -21.44
C GLY A 262 -11.97 -4.16 -22.12
N SER A 263 -11.84 -2.83 -22.00
CA SER A 263 -12.93 -1.89 -22.30
C SER A 263 -13.14 -1.48 -23.77
N GLN A 264 -12.56 -2.17 -24.76
CA GLN A 264 -12.63 -1.77 -26.20
C GLN A 264 -12.33 -0.26 -26.44
N GLY A 265 -11.49 0.35 -25.60
CA GLY A 265 -11.15 1.78 -25.70
C GLY A 265 -12.13 2.76 -25.04
N ARG A 266 -13.15 2.28 -24.31
CA ARG A 266 -14.05 3.15 -23.54
C ARG A 266 -13.27 3.93 -22.46
N ARG A 267 -13.34 5.25 -22.54
CA ARG A 267 -12.73 6.16 -21.56
C ARG A 267 -13.71 6.49 -20.46
N TRP A 268 -13.21 6.45 -19.23
CA TRP A 268 -13.91 6.88 -18.04
C TRP A 268 -13.22 8.13 -17.51
N TYR A 269 -13.99 9.14 -17.16
CA TYR A 269 -13.48 10.43 -16.70
C TYR A 269 -13.75 10.59 -15.20
N GLY A 270 -12.83 11.27 -14.52
CA GLY A 270 -12.94 11.64 -13.12
C GLY A 270 -12.05 12.83 -12.81
N ALA A 271 -11.96 13.19 -11.53
CA ALA A 271 -11.08 14.24 -11.05
C ALA A 271 -10.25 13.74 -9.87
N LEU A 272 -8.96 14.11 -9.83
CA LEU A 272 -8.04 13.70 -8.77
C LEU A 272 -8.51 14.20 -7.40
N ARG A 273 -8.88 13.29 -6.49
CA ARG A 273 -9.37 13.63 -5.15
C ARG A 273 -8.23 13.90 -4.18
N LYS A 274 -7.26 12.99 -4.12
CA LYS A 274 -6.10 13.09 -3.21
C LYS A 274 -4.92 12.26 -3.71
N ILE A 275 -3.74 12.61 -3.22
CA ILE A 275 -2.51 11.83 -3.34
C ILE A 275 -2.13 11.41 -1.92
N GLU A 276 -1.86 10.13 -1.70
CA GLU A 276 -1.42 9.64 -0.40
C GLU A 276 0.03 10.06 -0.15
N PRO A 277 0.34 10.60 1.05
CA PRO A 277 1.69 11.09 1.35
C PRO A 277 2.69 9.95 1.55
N THR A 278 2.22 8.74 1.88
CA THR A 278 3.08 7.57 2.10
C THR A 278 3.26 6.81 0.79
N PRO A 279 4.49 6.67 0.26
CA PRO A 279 4.73 5.92 -0.94
C PRO A 279 4.74 4.41 -0.68
N THR A 280 4.49 3.62 -1.72
CA THR A 280 4.73 2.19 -1.76
C THR A 280 6.00 1.90 -2.54
N VAL A 281 6.89 1.07 -1.99
CA VAL A 281 8.11 0.63 -2.68
C VAL A 281 7.89 -0.78 -3.22
N THR A 282 7.83 -0.94 -4.53
CA THR A 282 7.72 -2.24 -5.20
C THR A 282 8.91 -2.42 -6.12
N ASN A 283 9.69 -3.50 -5.94
CA ASN A 283 10.90 -3.77 -6.72
C ASN A 283 11.87 -2.56 -6.77
N ASN A 284 12.11 -1.93 -5.61
CA ASN A 284 12.97 -0.74 -5.46
C ASN A 284 12.51 0.50 -6.25
N VAL A 285 11.27 0.52 -6.78
CA VAL A 285 10.66 1.70 -7.40
C VAL A 285 9.70 2.34 -6.41
N VAL A 286 9.87 3.63 -6.14
CA VAL A 286 9.01 4.44 -5.28
C VAL A 286 7.79 4.93 -6.07
N LEU A 287 6.60 4.58 -5.59
CA LEU A 287 5.32 4.92 -6.23
C LEU A 287 4.41 5.60 -5.21
N TYR A 288 3.79 6.71 -5.60
CA TYR A 288 2.77 7.42 -4.82
C TYR A 288 1.37 7.04 -5.30
N ASN A 289 0.46 6.80 -4.37
CA ASN A 289 -0.92 6.49 -4.70
C ASN A 289 -1.72 7.77 -4.94
N ALA A 290 -2.26 7.94 -6.14
CA ALA A 290 -3.22 8.97 -6.49
C ALA A 290 -4.62 8.34 -6.62
N LEU A 291 -5.60 8.92 -5.94
CA LEU A 291 -6.96 8.37 -5.85
C LEU A 291 -7.97 9.34 -6.45
N PHE A 292 -8.85 8.81 -7.29
CA PHE A 292 -9.99 9.52 -7.83
C PHE A 292 -11.21 8.61 -7.91
N ASP A 293 -12.39 9.22 -7.80
CA ASP A 293 -13.65 8.51 -7.66
C ASP A 293 -14.44 8.58 -8.96
N VAL A 294 -15.12 7.49 -9.31
CA VAL A 294 -15.78 7.29 -10.60
C VAL A 294 -17.14 6.61 -10.36
N PRO A 295 -18.26 7.23 -10.80
CA PRO A 295 -19.57 6.61 -10.71
C PRO A 295 -19.68 5.36 -11.59
N ASN A 296 -20.23 4.27 -11.06
CA ASN A 296 -20.31 2.96 -11.71
C ASN A 296 -21.77 2.52 -11.93
N LYS A 297 -22.56 3.37 -12.59
CA LYS A 297 -24.02 3.17 -12.77
C LYS A 297 -24.41 1.83 -13.40
N ASN A 298 -23.59 1.31 -14.31
CA ASN A 298 -23.87 0.07 -15.05
C ASN A 298 -23.16 -1.15 -14.43
N GLN A 299 -22.51 -1.00 -13.26
CA GLN A 299 -21.71 -2.04 -12.62
C GLN A 299 -20.66 -2.69 -13.55
N ALA A 300 -20.18 -1.92 -14.53
CA ALA A 300 -19.22 -2.39 -15.53
C ALA A 300 -17.79 -2.43 -14.96
N LEU A 301 -17.51 -1.60 -13.96
CA LEU A 301 -16.26 -1.63 -13.22
C LEU A 301 -16.39 -2.61 -12.06
N MET A 302 -15.49 -3.59 -12.01
CA MET A 302 -15.40 -4.55 -10.92
C MET A 302 -14.17 -4.26 -10.05
N PRO A 303 -14.20 -4.66 -8.76
CA PRO A 303 -13.03 -4.59 -7.89
C PRO A 303 -11.82 -5.32 -8.49
N ASN A 304 -10.63 -4.80 -8.21
CA ASN A 304 -9.33 -5.30 -8.65
C ASN A 304 -9.09 -5.32 -10.16
N MET A 305 -9.91 -4.61 -10.97
CA MET A 305 -9.62 -4.41 -12.38
C MET A 305 -8.40 -3.51 -12.59
N THR A 306 -7.50 -3.90 -13.48
CA THR A 306 -6.36 -3.08 -13.88
C THR A 306 -6.79 -1.96 -14.83
N THR A 307 -6.22 -0.78 -14.60
CA THR A 307 -6.51 0.44 -15.34
C THR A 307 -5.22 1.10 -15.82
N GLN A 308 -5.29 1.65 -17.02
CA GLN A 308 -4.31 2.59 -17.53
C GLN A 308 -4.89 3.99 -17.37
N VAL A 309 -4.20 4.83 -16.62
CA VAL A 309 -4.65 6.16 -16.23
C VAL A 309 -3.79 7.24 -16.88
N PHE A 310 -4.46 8.31 -17.28
CA PHE A 310 -3.89 9.47 -17.93
C PHE A 310 -4.36 10.72 -17.21
N PHE A 311 -3.43 11.39 -16.52
CA PHE A 311 -3.69 12.67 -15.87
C PHE A 311 -3.36 13.80 -16.85
N ILE A 312 -4.29 14.74 -17.04
CA ILE A 312 -4.11 15.86 -17.97
C ILE A 312 -3.43 16.99 -17.22
N ALA A 313 -2.11 17.12 -17.37
CA ALA A 313 -1.33 18.16 -16.70
C ALA A 313 -1.46 19.51 -17.40
N ALA A 314 -1.54 19.51 -18.74
CA ALA A 314 -1.82 20.69 -19.55
C ALA A 314 -2.44 20.29 -20.89
N THR A 315 -3.32 21.14 -21.41
CA THR A 315 -3.96 20.95 -22.72
C THR A 315 -3.93 22.26 -23.49
N ALA A 316 -3.65 22.19 -24.79
CA ALA A 316 -3.75 23.32 -25.71
C ALA A 316 -4.39 22.84 -27.01
N LYS A 317 -5.41 23.56 -27.49
CA LYS A 317 -6.16 23.23 -28.70
C LYS A 317 -5.81 24.17 -29.84
N ASP A 318 -5.80 23.64 -31.06
CA ASP A 318 -5.52 24.40 -32.29
C ASP A 318 -4.21 25.23 -32.23
N VAL A 319 -3.10 24.57 -31.86
CA VAL A 319 -1.80 25.23 -31.70
C VAL A 319 -0.77 24.70 -32.69
N LEU A 320 0.27 25.51 -32.96
CA LEU A 320 1.37 25.11 -33.85
C LEU A 320 2.21 24.03 -33.17
N LEU A 321 2.25 22.85 -33.79
CA LEU A 321 2.97 21.69 -33.29
C LEU A 321 4.29 21.51 -34.03
N VAL A 322 5.34 21.35 -33.24
CA VAL A 322 6.69 21.08 -33.73
C VAL A 322 7.24 19.84 -33.03
N PRO A 323 7.88 18.89 -33.74
CA PRO A 323 8.55 17.78 -33.09
C PRO A 323 9.60 18.28 -32.09
N THR A 324 9.65 17.68 -30.88
CA THR A 324 10.58 18.12 -29.82
C THR A 324 12.04 18.12 -30.27
N ALA A 325 12.42 17.22 -31.19
CA ALA A 325 13.76 17.14 -31.75
C ALA A 325 14.15 18.32 -32.65
N ALA A 326 13.20 19.12 -33.16
CA ALA A 326 13.49 20.30 -33.98
C ALA A 326 13.82 21.56 -33.14
N VAL A 327 13.62 21.50 -31.82
CA VAL A 327 13.79 22.64 -30.91
C VAL A 327 15.05 22.46 -30.06
N THR A 328 16.00 23.39 -30.14
CA THR A 328 17.13 23.46 -29.20
C THR A 328 16.85 24.46 -28.10
N ILE A 329 16.65 23.97 -26.87
CA ILE A 329 16.47 24.81 -25.69
C ILE A 329 17.85 25.23 -25.19
N ALA A 330 18.11 26.54 -25.13
CA ALA A 330 19.30 27.06 -24.50
C ALA A 330 19.22 26.79 -22.99
N ARG A 331 19.81 25.69 -22.51
CA ARG A 331 20.06 25.51 -21.08
C ARG A 331 21.09 26.56 -20.67
N GLY A 332 20.72 27.43 -19.72
CA GLY A 332 21.67 28.38 -19.13
C GLY A 332 22.93 27.65 -18.66
N SER A 333 24.10 28.15 -19.07
CA SER A 333 25.39 27.56 -18.72
C SER A 333 25.65 27.71 -17.22
N GLY A 334 25.42 26.66 -16.45
CA GLY A 334 25.96 26.49 -15.11
C GLY A 334 27.07 25.43 -15.15
N GLY A 335 28.32 25.85 -14.94
CA GLY A 335 29.46 24.94 -14.71
C GLY A 335 30.56 24.98 -15.77
N ALA A 336 31.25 26.12 -15.91
CA ALA A 336 32.54 26.19 -16.60
C ALA A 336 33.59 25.40 -15.80
N GLY A 337 34.29 24.49 -16.48
CA GLY A 337 35.36 23.68 -15.92
C GLY A 337 36.54 24.54 -15.43
N GLY A 338 36.85 24.43 -14.14
CA GLY A 338 38.10 24.94 -13.57
C GLY A 338 39.26 24.04 -14.00
N LYS A 339 40.11 24.56 -14.91
CA LYS A 339 41.48 24.08 -15.09
C LYS A 339 42.22 24.28 -13.76
N ARG A 340 42.73 23.21 -13.16
CA ARG A 340 43.79 23.29 -12.14
C ARG A 340 45.12 22.98 -12.79
N GLU A 341 46.00 23.97 -12.73
CA GLU A 341 47.39 23.91 -13.12
C GLU A 341 48.15 22.88 -12.27
N ARG A 342 49.02 22.13 -12.93
CA ARG A 342 49.96 21.19 -12.34
C ARG A 342 51.26 21.95 -12.06
N GLY A 343 51.45 22.35 -10.80
CA GLY A 343 52.72 22.82 -10.26
C GLY A 343 53.48 21.65 -9.66
N GLU A 344 54.64 21.37 -10.24
CA GLU A 344 55.61 20.37 -9.82
C GLU A 344 56.58 21.00 -8.82
N THR A 345 56.81 20.37 -7.66
CA THR A 345 58.06 20.58 -6.92
C THR A 345 58.40 19.36 -6.06
N ALA A 346 59.61 18.87 -6.28
CA ALA A 346 60.26 17.78 -5.60
C ALA A 346 60.71 18.16 -4.19
N GLY A 347 60.89 17.17 -3.31
CA GLY A 347 61.56 17.35 -2.03
C GLY A 347 61.49 16.13 -1.12
N LYS A 348 62.60 15.41 -1.05
CA LYS A 348 62.83 14.13 -0.38
C LYS A 348 63.34 14.35 1.06
N SER A 349 62.89 13.49 1.99
CA SER A 349 63.49 13.02 3.27
C SER A 349 64.05 14.05 4.27
N THR A 350 63.72 14.01 5.57
CA THR A 350 64.16 12.96 6.52
C THR A 350 63.46 13.11 7.89
N ASN A 351 63.18 11.95 8.54
CA ASN A 351 63.22 11.56 9.98
C ASN A 351 62.84 12.58 11.09
N GLU A 352 62.10 12.25 12.18
CA GLU A 352 61.99 11.00 12.94
C GLU A 352 60.83 11.09 14.01
N LYS A 353 60.32 9.91 14.44
CA LYS A 353 59.47 9.59 15.64
C LYS A 353 57.99 10.08 15.66
N SER A 354 56.98 9.30 16.08
CA SER A 354 56.94 8.11 16.97
C SER A 354 55.59 7.38 16.94
N ALA A 355 55.67 6.04 17.07
CA ALA A 355 54.86 5.11 17.86
C ALA A 355 53.40 4.70 17.48
N ASP A 356 53.25 3.37 17.58
CA ASP A 356 52.09 2.50 17.85
C ASP A 356 51.06 2.25 16.73
N ALA A 357 51.24 1.22 15.88
CA ALA A 357 51.17 -0.24 16.06
C ALA A 357 49.75 -0.82 15.87
N SER A 358 49.47 -1.18 14.62
CA SER A 358 48.48 -2.19 14.23
C SER A 358 49.19 -3.23 13.36
N THR A 359 49.27 -4.49 13.83
CA THR A 359 49.93 -5.60 13.13
C THR A 359 48.86 -6.66 12.80
N THR A 360 48.38 -6.74 11.56
CA THR A 360 48.75 -7.64 10.45
C THR A 360 48.50 -9.15 10.59
N LYS A 361 47.62 -9.63 9.70
CA LYS A 361 47.75 -10.70 8.67
C LYS A 361 48.21 -12.13 9.06
N ASN A 362 47.31 -13.07 8.76
CA ASN A 362 47.40 -14.26 7.89
C ASN A 362 48.77 -14.87 7.50
N ALA A 363 48.90 -16.17 7.75
CA ALA A 363 49.29 -17.29 6.85
C ALA A 363 49.43 -18.57 7.73
N ALA A 364 49.29 -19.84 7.33
CA ALA A 364 48.77 -20.60 6.19
C ALA A 364 48.81 -22.10 6.57
N SER A 365 48.27 -22.98 5.70
CA SER A 365 48.54 -24.43 5.53
C SER A 365 47.79 -25.41 6.48
N LYS A 366 46.91 -26.33 6.01
CA LYS A 366 47.07 -27.62 5.25
C LYS A 366 46.67 -28.76 6.25
N ALA A 367 45.95 -29.85 6.01
CA ALA A 367 45.62 -30.70 4.85
C ALA A 367 44.39 -31.60 5.19
N GLU A 368 43.75 -32.16 4.14
CA GLU A 368 43.16 -33.52 4.01
C GLU A 368 42.04 -34.01 4.97
N ALA A 369 41.08 -34.86 4.62
CA ALA A 369 40.44 -35.37 3.40
C ALA A 369 39.32 -36.35 3.85
N LYS A 370 38.36 -36.60 2.94
CA LYS A 370 37.52 -37.82 2.76
C LYS A 370 36.02 -37.83 3.14
N ASP A 371 35.29 -38.27 2.11
CA ASP A 371 34.08 -39.12 2.01
C ASP A 371 32.67 -38.62 2.39
N LYS A 372 31.89 -38.47 1.30
CA LYS A 372 30.47 -38.79 1.13
C LYS A 372 30.37 -40.28 0.66
N PRO A 373 29.19 -40.94 0.48
CA PRO A 373 27.79 -40.50 0.62
C PRO A 373 26.78 -41.55 1.22
N ALA A 374 25.51 -41.12 1.26
CA ALA A 374 24.28 -41.84 0.84
C ALA A 374 23.48 -42.78 1.77
N ASP A 375 22.18 -42.46 1.75
CA ASP A 375 20.98 -43.30 1.71
C ASP A 375 20.25 -43.79 2.99
N THR A 376 19.11 -43.12 3.21
CA THR A 376 17.74 -43.68 3.13
C THR A 376 17.36 -44.79 4.12
N GLN A 377 16.51 -44.48 5.11
CA GLN A 377 15.09 -44.90 5.17
C GLN A 377 14.39 -44.51 6.49
N ALA A 378 13.07 -44.40 6.35
CA ALA A 378 12.02 -43.97 7.25
C ALA A 378 12.03 -44.56 8.69
N THR A 379 11.52 -43.80 9.67
CA THR A 379 10.14 -43.96 10.14
C THR A 379 9.76 -42.94 11.24
N ALA A 380 8.55 -42.41 11.05
CA ALA A 380 7.55 -42.08 12.06
C ALA A 380 7.80 -40.98 13.12
N GLN A 381 6.79 -40.11 13.18
CA GLN A 381 6.07 -39.68 14.38
C GLN A 381 6.41 -38.31 15.01
N THR A 382 5.42 -37.42 14.83
CA THR A 382 4.70 -36.71 15.91
C THR A 382 5.01 -35.21 16.09
N ALA A 383 3.91 -34.44 16.03
CA ALA A 383 3.61 -33.15 16.67
C ALA A 383 4.74 -32.10 16.75
N GLY A 384 4.61 -30.92 16.15
CA GLY A 384 3.50 -30.01 16.42
C GLY A 384 3.75 -29.24 17.73
N LYS A 385 4.47 -28.12 17.66
CA LYS A 385 4.10 -26.83 18.30
C LYS A 385 5.19 -25.78 18.08
N SER A 386 4.91 -24.89 17.15
CA SER A 386 5.36 -23.51 17.20
C SER A 386 4.72 -22.83 18.41
N ALA A 387 5.58 -22.18 19.16
CA ALA A 387 5.29 -21.32 20.28
C ALA A 387 4.46 -20.09 19.84
N ASP A 388 3.70 -19.55 20.78
CA ASP A 388 3.30 -18.14 20.80
C ASP A 388 3.93 -17.50 22.05
N PRO A 389 4.28 -16.20 22.00
CA PRO A 389 5.27 -15.56 22.85
C PRO A 389 4.62 -14.82 24.02
N SER A 390 5.34 -14.70 25.12
CA SER A 390 5.18 -13.62 26.11
C SER A 390 6.47 -13.54 26.90
N GLY A 391 7.00 -12.33 27.02
CA GLY A 391 8.40 -12.05 27.29
C GLY A 391 8.94 -12.58 28.63
N ASP A 392 10.14 -13.15 28.54
CA ASP A 392 11.27 -12.78 29.39
C ASP A 392 12.55 -13.17 28.63
N GLN A 393 13.03 -12.26 27.77
CA GLN A 393 14.26 -12.48 27.00
C GLN A 393 15.48 -12.19 27.85
N SER A 394 15.81 -13.10 28.76
CA SER A 394 17.11 -13.09 29.44
C SER A 394 17.58 -14.45 29.97
N PHE A 395 17.11 -15.59 29.44
CA PHE A 395 17.59 -16.91 29.92
C PHE A 395 17.66 -18.04 28.88
N THR A 396 17.61 -17.76 27.57
CA THR A 396 17.60 -18.83 26.56
C THR A 396 18.99 -19.27 26.07
N ASN A 397 20.07 -18.59 26.47
CA ASN A 397 21.44 -18.99 26.13
C ASN A 397 22.36 -18.99 27.37
N MET A 398 22.01 -19.75 28.41
CA MET A 398 22.92 -19.99 29.54
C MET A 398 23.19 -21.50 29.73
N THR A 399 24.47 -21.83 29.79
CA THR A 399 24.95 -23.17 30.10
C THR A 399 24.54 -23.58 31.53
N GLN A 400 24.59 -24.88 31.82
CA GLN A 400 24.17 -25.40 33.12
C GLN A 400 25.05 -24.89 34.28
N GLU A 401 26.29 -24.49 33.98
CA GLU A 401 27.23 -23.90 34.93
C GLU A 401 26.93 -22.43 35.23
N GLU A 402 26.60 -21.63 34.20
CA GLU A 402 26.23 -20.22 34.38
C GLU A 402 24.94 -20.07 35.20
N ARG A 403 23.98 -20.99 35.03
CA ARG A 403 22.75 -21.03 35.85
C ARG A 403 23.01 -21.36 37.32
N ARG A 404 24.05 -22.15 37.61
CA ARG A 404 24.46 -22.45 38.99
C ARG A 404 25.15 -21.24 39.62
N ALA A 405 26.03 -20.58 38.89
CA ALA A 405 26.73 -19.38 39.35
C ALA A 405 25.79 -18.18 39.59
N SER A 406 24.77 -18.00 38.76
CA SER A 406 23.74 -16.96 38.97
C SER A 406 22.89 -17.24 40.20
N PHE A 407 22.63 -18.52 40.50
CA PHE A 407 21.89 -18.92 41.70
C PHE A 407 22.70 -18.70 42.98
N GLU A 408 24.02 -18.80 42.90
CA GLU A 408 24.95 -18.63 44.03
C GLU A 408 25.19 -17.16 44.40
N LYS A 409 25.02 -16.25 43.43
CA LYS A 409 25.14 -14.78 43.62
C LYS A 409 23.84 -14.08 44.04
N MET A 410 22.70 -14.78 44.07
CA MET A 410 21.43 -14.22 44.55
C MET A 410 21.45 -14.03 46.06
N SER A 411 20.89 -12.90 46.52
CA SER A 411 20.73 -12.62 47.95
C SER A 411 19.78 -13.64 48.62
N PRO A 412 19.89 -13.86 49.94
CA PRO A 412 19.00 -14.76 50.67
C PRO A 412 17.50 -14.42 50.49
N GLU A 413 17.16 -13.13 50.45
CA GLU A 413 15.77 -12.66 50.28
C GLU A 413 15.20 -13.00 48.89
N GLU A 414 15.99 -12.86 47.82
CA GLU A 414 15.54 -13.21 46.46
C GLU A 414 15.31 -14.71 46.28
N ARG A 415 16.12 -15.53 46.95
CA ARG A 415 15.95 -16.99 46.97
C ARG A 415 14.68 -17.40 47.71
N GLU A 416 14.32 -16.71 48.77
CA GLU A 416 13.06 -16.94 49.51
C GLU A 416 11.85 -16.50 48.69
N ALA A 417 11.88 -15.32 48.08
CA ALA A 417 10.81 -14.84 47.21
C ALA A 417 10.56 -15.80 46.01
N MET A 418 11.63 -16.36 45.44
CA MET A 418 11.50 -17.35 44.36
C MET A 418 10.91 -18.68 44.85
N ARG A 419 11.27 -19.13 46.06
CA ARG A 419 10.70 -20.32 46.70
C ARG A 419 9.22 -20.13 47.02
N GLU A 420 8.84 -18.97 47.54
CA GLU A 420 7.44 -18.62 47.80
C GLU A 420 6.64 -18.56 46.50
N ARG A 421 7.17 -17.95 45.44
CA ARG A 421 6.50 -17.90 44.14
C ARG A 421 6.30 -19.29 43.55
N ARG A 422 7.27 -20.20 43.70
CA ARG A 422 7.12 -21.60 43.30
C ARG A 422 6.12 -22.36 44.17
N ARG A 423 6.08 -22.08 45.47
CA ARG A 423 5.10 -22.66 46.40
C ARG A 423 3.69 -22.22 46.05
N ALA A 424 3.48 -20.93 45.81
CA ALA A 424 2.21 -20.37 45.36
C ALA A 424 1.76 -20.96 44.01
N MET A 425 2.69 -21.17 43.08
CA MET A 425 2.39 -21.79 41.79
C MET A 425 2.01 -23.28 41.93
N ARG A 426 2.62 -23.99 42.89
CA ARG A 426 2.30 -25.40 43.20
C ARG A 426 1.00 -25.54 44.00
N GLU A 427 0.69 -24.58 44.87
CA GLU A 427 -0.60 -24.48 45.56
C GLU A 427 -1.74 -24.11 44.59
N ALA A 428 -1.47 -23.26 43.60
CA ALA A 428 -2.40 -22.97 42.51
C ALA A 428 -2.64 -24.18 41.60
N ALA A 429 -1.61 -25.00 41.35
CA ALA A 429 -1.71 -26.24 40.60
C ALA A 429 -2.33 -27.40 41.42
N GLY A 430 -2.26 -27.35 42.76
CA GLY A 430 -2.83 -28.35 43.67
C GLY A 430 -4.32 -28.18 43.98
N LYS A 431 -4.94 -27.06 43.58
CA LYS A 431 -6.38 -26.80 43.76
C LYS A 431 -7.28 -27.29 42.62
N SER A 432 -6.74 -28.02 41.65
CA SER A 432 -7.50 -28.70 40.59
C SER A 432 -7.41 -30.23 40.68
N GLY A 433 -7.30 -30.76 41.90
CA GLY A 433 -7.29 -32.19 42.16
C GLY A 433 -7.80 -32.50 43.57
N ASP A 434 -8.88 -33.25 43.62
CA ASP A 434 -9.48 -33.95 44.76
C ASP A 434 -10.46 -33.21 45.68
N SER A 435 -11.71 -33.67 45.57
CA SER A 435 -12.80 -33.54 46.53
C SER A 435 -13.05 -34.92 47.15
N ALA A 436 -12.73 -35.13 48.42
CA ALA A 436 -13.48 -36.01 49.34
C ALA A 436 -12.86 -36.05 50.75
N LEU A 437 -13.76 -36.21 51.73
CA LEU A 437 -13.57 -36.69 53.11
C LEU A 437 -13.17 -35.69 54.23
N ALA A 438 -14.23 -35.36 54.98
CA ALA A 438 -14.39 -35.62 56.41
C ALA A 438 -13.80 -34.65 57.47
N GLN A 439 -14.76 -34.01 58.15
CA GLN A 439 -14.95 -33.95 59.61
C GLN A 439 -14.01 -33.13 60.50
N SER A 440 -14.69 -32.23 61.23
CA SER A 440 -14.68 -32.08 62.69
C SER A 440 -13.94 -30.89 63.33
N ASP A 441 -14.76 -30.22 64.17
CA ASP A 441 -14.51 -29.67 65.50
C ASP A 441 -13.77 -28.33 65.68
N LYS A 442 -14.51 -27.39 66.33
CA LYS A 442 -14.11 -26.39 67.35
C LYS A 442 -13.00 -25.38 66.96
N SER A 443 -12.97 -24.12 67.40
CA SER A 443 -13.39 -23.52 68.67
C SER A 443 -13.47 -21.99 68.54
N THR A 444 -14.43 -21.39 69.25
CA THR A 444 -14.36 -20.14 70.06
C THR A 444 -13.15 -19.19 70.02
N GLY A 445 -13.46 -17.88 70.11
CA GLY A 445 -12.60 -16.81 70.62
C GLY A 445 -12.80 -15.50 69.84
N ASP A 446 -13.82 -14.69 70.14
CA ASP A 446 -13.75 -13.52 71.06
C ASP A 446 -12.54 -12.61 70.82
N GLU A 447 -12.75 -11.36 70.35
CA GLU A 447 -13.00 -10.20 71.23
C GLU A 447 -12.93 -8.84 70.46
N LYS A 448 -13.91 -7.97 70.78
CA LYS A 448 -13.83 -6.51 71.03
C LYS A 448 -13.25 -5.57 69.96
N SER A 449 -14.05 -4.68 69.36
CA SER A 449 -14.72 -3.47 69.89
C SER A 449 -13.85 -2.20 69.90
N LYS A 450 -14.25 -1.20 69.10
CA LYS A 450 -14.59 0.20 69.47
C LYS A 450 -14.73 0.99 68.16
N ALA A 451 -15.91 1.45 67.77
CA ALA A 451 -16.71 2.54 68.35
C ALA A 451 -16.01 3.90 68.28
N GLY A 452 -16.60 4.83 67.53
CA GLY A 452 -16.14 6.21 67.41
C GLY A 452 -16.92 6.98 66.35
N SER A 453 -18.21 7.21 66.62
CA SER A 453 -19.13 7.99 65.80
C SER A 453 -18.96 9.51 65.97
N THR A 454 -19.70 10.24 65.12
CA THR A 454 -20.19 11.64 65.24
C THR A 454 -19.33 12.67 64.48
N LYS A 455 -19.89 13.66 63.76
CA LYS A 455 -21.27 14.13 63.55
C LYS A 455 -21.24 15.18 62.42
N SER A 456 -22.35 15.30 61.66
CA SER A 456 -23.12 16.55 61.37
C SER A 456 -22.39 17.82 60.87
N ALA A 457 -22.85 18.63 59.92
CA ALA A 457 -24.00 18.65 59.01
C ALA A 457 -23.90 19.93 58.13
N ALA A 458 -24.68 19.93 57.04
CA ALA A 458 -25.46 21.05 56.46
C ALA A 458 -24.78 22.24 55.73
N ALA A 459 -25.29 22.44 54.49
CA ALA A 459 -25.72 23.68 53.80
C ALA A 459 -24.89 24.98 53.97
N ASP A 460 -24.61 25.77 52.93
CA ASP A 460 -25.59 26.41 52.05
C ASP A 460 -24.93 26.99 50.77
N LYS A 461 -25.78 27.39 49.83
CA LYS A 461 -25.53 28.01 48.53
C LYS A 461 -24.96 29.45 48.59
N VAL A 462 -24.62 29.90 47.38
CA VAL A 462 -24.71 31.22 46.71
C VAL A 462 -23.45 32.07 46.47
N ASP A 463 -23.33 32.38 45.17
CA ASP A 463 -22.66 33.43 44.40
C ASP A 463 -21.16 33.38 44.05
N PRO A 464 -20.82 33.43 42.73
CA PRO A 464 -19.46 33.59 42.24
C PRO A 464 -19.12 35.08 42.08
N LEU A 465 -18.06 35.53 42.77
CA LEU A 465 -17.50 36.85 42.58
C LEU A 465 -16.45 36.87 41.46
N ALA A 466 -16.60 37.92 40.66
CA ALA A 466 -15.88 38.26 39.45
C ALA A 466 -14.46 38.82 39.69
N ALA A 467 -13.80 39.08 38.55
CA ALA A 467 -12.50 39.74 38.33
C ALA A 467 -11.30 38.78 38.44
N THR A 468 -10.45 38.60 37.42
CA THR A 468 -9.89 39.61 36.53
C THR A 468 -9.67 39.07 35.11
N SER A 469 -10.00 39.91 34.14
CA SER A 469 -9.78 39.74 32.72
C SER A 469 -8.29 39.85 32.38
N ASN A 470 -7.65 38.72 32.03
CA ASN A 470 -6.39 38.67 31.31
C ASN A 470 -6.63 37.99 29.95
N ILE A 471 -7.20 38.75 29.02
CA ILE A 471 -7.22 38.41 27.60
C ILE A 471 -5.90 38.92 27.01
N GLY A 472 -4.93 38.02 26.89
CA GLY A 472 -3.73 38.26 26.10
C GLY A 472 -4.13 38.41 24.63
N SER A 473 -3.90 39.60 24.09
CA SER A 473 -4.10 39.89 22.67
C SER A 473 -3.15 39.02 21.83
N PRO A 474 -3.61 38.38 20.74
CA PRO A 474 -2.70 37.78 19.76
C PRO A 474 -1.95 38.90 19.02
N PRO A 475 -0.70 38.68 18.59
CA PRO A 475 0.05 39.70 17.87
C PRO A 475 -0.66 40.05 16.55
N THR A 476 -1.07 41.30 16.45
CA THR A 476 -1.52 41.94 15.21
C THR A 476 -0.31 42.09 14.29
N SER A 477 -0.11 41.11 13.39
CA SER A 477 0.63 41.36 12.17
C SER A 477 -0.32 42.05 11.19
N SER A 478 0.04 43.27 10.81
CA SER A 478 -0.59 44.06 9.77
C SER A 478 -0.68 43.25 8.47
N VAL A 479 -1.90 42.83 8.14
CA VAL A 479 -2.24 42.29 6.82
C VAL A 479 -2.09 43.44 5.83
N SER A 480 -1.01 43.39 5.05
CA SER A 480 -0.89 44.19 3.85
C SER A 480 -1.84 43.61 2.81
N THR A 481 -2.87 44.37 2.45
CA THR A 481 -3.72 44.10 1.30
C THR A 481 -2.89 44.27 0.03
N SER A 482 -2.20 43.20 -0.38
CA SER A 482 -1.77 43.02 -1.76
C SER A 482 -2.79 42.11 -2.44
N GLY A 483 -3.42 42.60 -3.50
CA GLY A 483 -4.55 41.98 -4.18
C GLY A 483 -4.31 40.51 -4.54
N PHE A 484 -5.31 39.69 -4.26
CA PHE A 484 -5.51 38.42 -4.95
C PHE A 484 -5.90 38.74 -6.39
N ALA A 485 -4.88 38.98 -7.22
CA ALA A 485 -4.98 38.77 -8.65
C ALA A 485 -5.11 37.26 -8.86
N GLU A 486 -6.03 36.88 -9.75
CA GLU A 486 -6.14 35.55 -10.32
C GLU A 486 -4.74 35.03 -10.66
N GLN A 487 -4.28 34.02 -9.92
CA GLN A 487 -3.04 33.34 -10.26
C GLN A 487 -3.35 32.31 -11.35
N SER A 488 -3.73 32.82 -12.53
CA SER A 488 -3.45 32.12 -13.77
C SER A 488 -1.95 31.84 -13.79
N THR A 489 -1.59 30.57 -13.74
CA THR A 489 -0.21 30.09 -13.78
C THR A 489 0.42 30.42 -15.13
N THR A 490 0.86 31.66 -15.32
CA THR A 490 1.76 32.03 -16.42
C THR A 490 3.12 31.41 -16.14
N ARG A 491 3.26 30.14 -16.53
CA ARG A 491 4.54 29.45 -16.69
C ARG A 491 5.45 30.36 -17.52
N THR A 492 6.61 30.75 -16.99
CA THR A 492 7.59 31.56 -17.73
C THR A 492 7.80 30.94 -19.11
N PRO A 493 7.58 31.68 -20.21
CA PRO A 493 7.67 31.13 -21.55
C PRO A 493 9.09 30.62 -21.76
N ARG A 494 9.21 29.33 -22.05
CA ARG A 494 10.52 28.74 -22.34
C ARG A 494 10.89 29.18 -23.74
N SER A 495 12.02 29.85 -23.91
CA SER A 495 12.52 30.20 -25.24
C SER A 495 13.38 29.07 -25.80
N GLY A 496 13.17 28.71 -27.06
CA GLY A 496 14.03 27.81 -27.83
C GLY A 496 14.48 28.45 -29.13
N THR A 497 15.40 27.81 -29.83
CA THR A 497 15.73 28.11 -31.21
C THR A 497 15.35 26.93 -32.10
N VAL A 498 14.78 27.23 -33.27
CA VAL A 498 14.38 26.24 -34.28
C VAL A 498 15.05 26.60 -35.60
N LYS A 499 15.56 25.58 -36.29
CA LYS A 499 16.11 25.74 -37.65
C LYS A 499 14.99 25.53 -38.66
N VAL A 500 14.68 26.56 -39.44
CA VAL A 500 13.65 26.54 -40.48
C VAL A 500 14.32 26.59 -41.85
N ILE A 501 13.79 25.84 -42.82
CA ILE A 501 14.18 25.90 -44.22
C ILE A 501 13.16 26.78 -44.94
N ASP A 502 13.65 27.88 -45.50
CA ASP A 502 12.84 28.79 -46.31
C ASP A 502 12.60 28.21 -47.74
N GLN A 503 11.67 28.78 -48.51
CA GLN A 503 11.31 28.31 -49.85
C GLN A 503 12.51 28.26 -50.83
N ASP A 504 13.53 29.07 -50.59
CA ASP A 504 14.79 29.12 -51.34
C ASP A 504 15.85 28.08 -50.90
N GLY A 505 15.53 27.23 -49.91
CA GLY A 505 16.45 26.20 -49.40
C GLY A 505 17.52 26.71 -48.43
N LYS A 506 17.41 27.95 -47.94
CA LYS A 506 18.30 28.52 -46.91
C LYS A 506 17.84 28.13 -45.51
N ILE A 507 18.78 27.81 -44.64
CA ILE A 507 18.53 27.45 -43.24
C ILE A 507 18.63 28.70 -42.37
N GLU A 508 17.52 29.09 -41.74
CA GLU A 508 17.44 30.20 -40.80
C GLU A 508 17.24 29.67 -39.37
N GLN A 509 17.88 30.28 -38.38
CA GLN A 509 17.58 30.02 -36.98
C GLN A 509 16.60 31.06 -36.45
N ARG A 510 15.39 30.63 -36.13
CA ARG A 510 14.36 31.48 -35.52
C ARG A 510 14.28 31.21 -34.02
N LYS A 511 14.15 32.29 -33.24
CA LYS A 511 13.84 32.19 -31.81
C LYS A 511 12.34 31.99 -31.66
N VAL A 512 11.95 31.00 -30.88
CA VAL A 512 10.56 30.60 -30.67
C VAL A 512 10.21 30.58 -29.19
N GLU A 513 8.97 30.91 -28.87
CA GLU A 513 8.41 30.74 -27.53
C GLU A 513 7.64 29.43 -27.45
N LEU A 514 7.89 28.67 -26.39
CA LEU A 514 7.43 27.30 -26.24
C LEU A 514 6.37 27.22 -25.15
N GLY A 515 5.30 26.50 -25.46
CA GLY A 515 4.15 26.27 -24.59
C GLY A 515 4.10 24.85 -24.01
N VAL A 516 2.92 24.22 -24.10
CA VAL A 516 2.70 22.83 -23.69
C VAL A 516 3.64 21.91 -24.46
N THR A 517 4.23 20.94 -23.78
CA THR A 517 5.19 19.98 -24.37
C THR A 517 4.82 18.59 -23.94
N ASN A 518 4.80 17.64 -24.86
CA ASN A 518 4.68 16.21 -24.55
C ASN A 518 5.96 15.47 -24.99
N ARG A 519 5.97 14.13 -24.98
CA ARG A 519 7.18 13.35 -25.31
C ARG A 519 7.61 13.47 -26.79
N VAL A 520 6.71 13.85 -27.70
CA VAL A 520 6.94 13.79 -29.16
C VAL A 520 6.89 15.17 -29.81
N GLN A 521 5.97 16.02 -29.37
CA GLN A 521 5.65 17.32 -29.94
C GLN A 521 5.64 18.41 -28.87
N MET A 522 5.75 19.64 -29.34
CA MET A 522 5.76 20.84 -28.52
C MET A 522 4.94 21.92 -29.20
N GLN A 523 4.19 22.66 -28.39
CA GLN A 523 3.49 23.87 -28.80
C GLN A 523 4.49 25.00 -29.00
N VAL A 524 4.40 25.68 -30.14
CA VAL A 524 5.07 26.95 -30.40
C VAL A 524 4.02 28.06 -30.28
N VAL A 525 4.23 28.98 -29.33
CA VAL A 525 3.34 30.11 -29.05
C VAL A 525 3.62 31.25 -30.02
N SER A 526 4.89 31.48 -30.35
CA SER A 526 5.31 32.54 -31.27
C SER A 526 6.63 32.18 -31.97
N GLY A 527 6.85 32.74 -33.17
CA GLY A 527 8.09 32.63 -33.94
C GLY A 527 8.09 31.66 -35.13
N LEU A 528 6.97 30.97 -35.39
CA LEU A 528 6.75 30.10 -36.56
C LEU A 528 5.35 30.31 -37.13
N VAL A 529 5.17 29.93 -38.39
CA VAL A 529 3.89 29.95 -39.11
C VAL A 529 3.55 28.53 -39.57
N GLU A 530 2.27 28.26 -39.74
CA GLU A 530 1.78 27.01 -40.31
C GLU A 530 2.36 26.80 -41.73
N GLY A 531 2.83 25.59 -42.01
CA GLY A 531 3.52 25.24 -43.27
C GLY A 531 5.04 25.51 -43.26
N ASP A 532 5.60 26.13 -42.22
CA ASP A 532 7.06 26.23 -42.09
C ASP A 532 7.71 24.84 -42.07
N THR A 533 8.85 24.67 -42.74
CA THR A 533 9.59 23.40 -42.76
C THR A 533 10.73 23.45 -41.75
N VAL A 534 10.63 22.71 -40.65
CA VAL A 534 11.63 22.68 -39.58
C VAL A 534 12.57 21.48 -39.71
N ILE A 535 13.83 21.66 -39.33
CA ILE A 535 14.85 20.60 -39.37
C ILE A 535 14.83 19.81 -38.06
N ILE A 536 14.60 18.50 -38.16
CA ILE A 536 14.61 17.55 -37.03
C ILE A 536 15.98 16.89 -36.90
N GLY A 537 16.71 16.70 -38.01
CA GLY A 537 17.99 16.01 -38.03
C GLY A 537 18.66 16.00 -39.39
N MET A 538 19.83 15.38 -39.49
CA MET A 538 20.54 15.15 -40.76
C MET A 538 20.28 13.72 -41.24
N LYS A 539 19.89 13.54 -42.49
CA LYS A 539 19.74 12.24 -43.15
C LYS A 539 21.14 11.70 -43.47
N LEU A 540 21.55 10.64 -42.77
CA LEU A 540 22.83 9.98 -43.07
C LEU A 540 22.78 9.37 -44.49
N PRO A 541 23.85 9.50 -45.29
CA PRO A 541 23.92 8.84 -46.60
C PRO A 541 23.92 7.31 -46.44
N PRO A 542 23.33 6.55 -47.37
CA PRO A 542 23.37 5.09 -47.32
C PRO A 542 24.82 4.63 -47.33
N SER A 543 25.24 3.92 -46.29
CA SER A 543 26.57 3.34 -46.20
C SER A 543 26.80 2.42 -47.40
N SER A 544 27.70 2.81 -48.30
CA SER A 544 28.15 1.96 -49.40
C SER A 544 28.65 0.63 -48.84
N LYS A 545 28.13 -0.48 -49.37
CA LYS A 545 28.55 -1.86 -49.08
C LYS A 545 30.08 -1.92 -48.96
N ARG A 546 30.58 -2.29 -47.79
CA ARG A 546 32.00 -2.58 -47.59
C ARG A 546 32.30 -3.91 -48.28
N THR A 547 32.83 -3.84 -49.50
CA THR A 547 33.41 -4.99 -50.19
C THR A 547 34.53 -5.54 -49.30
N GLN A 548 34.38 -6.78 -48.83
CA GLN A 548 35.44 -7.51 -48.15
C GLN A 548 36.54 -7.79 -49.19
N ALA A 549 37.67 -7.10 -49.06
CA ALA A 549 38.91 -7.51 -49.71
C ALA A 549 39.47 -8.70 -48.93
N ALA A 550 39.50 -9.85 -49.58
CA ALA A 550 40.21 -11.01 -49.10
C ALA A 550 41.72 -10.71 -49.11
N THR A 551 42.33 -10.63 -47.92
CA THR A 551 43.77 -10.70 -47.77
C THR A 551 44.05 -11.96 -46.96
N GLY A 552 44.61 -12.96 -47.63
CA GLY A 552 45.02 -14.21 -47.02
C GLY A 552 46.14 -13.97 -46.03
N GLN A 553 45.99 -14.51 -44.84
CA GLN A 553 47.11 -14.76 -43.96
C GLN A 553 46.87 -16.08 -43.21
N GLN A 554 47.78 -17.02 -43.49
CA GLN A 554 47.90 -18.33 -42.85
C GLN A 554 48.03 -18.16 -41.33
N GLY A 555 47.26 -18.93 -40.59
CA GLY A 555 47.38 -19.11 -39.14
C GLY A 555 46.95 -20.54 -38.79
N GLY A 556 47.87 -21.31 -38.22
CA GLY A 556 47.79 -22.76 -38.10
C GLY A 556 46.78 -23.33 -37.10
N MET A 557 46.48 -24.61 -37.31
CA MET A 557 45.78 -25.51 -36.37
C MET A 557 46.66 -25.85 -35.16
N PRO A 558 46.03 -26.14 -34.01
CA PRO A 558 46.01 -27.51 -33.51
C PRO A 558 44.62 -27.98 -32.99
N PRO A 559 44.46 -29.28 -32.67
CA PRO A 559 43.20 -30.00 -32.80
C PRO A 559 42.48 -30.28 -31.48
N GLY A 560 41.21 -30.70 -31.58
CA GLY A 560 40.72 -31.82 -30.77
C GLY A 560 39.43 -31.61 -29.97
N MET A 561 38.47 -32.51 -30.26
CA MET A 561 37.36 -33.00 -29.41
C MET A 561 36.26 -31.99 -29.04
N GLY A 562 34.97 -32.23 -29.29
CA GLY A 562 34.22 -33.47 -29.50
C GLY A 562 32.97 -33.38 -28.62
N GLY A 563 31.77 -33.55 -29.18
CA GLY A 563 30.54 -33.57 -28.38
C GLY A 563 29.28 -33.27 -29.17
N ALA A 564 28.76 -34.29 -29.85
CA ALA A 564 27.47 -34.30 -30.51
C ALA A 564 26.32 -34.28 -29.48
N GLY A 565 25.22 -33.60 -29.82
CA GLY A 565 23.96 -33.64 -29.09
C GLY A 565 22.80 -33.49 -30.07
N ALA A 566 22.50 -34.57 -30.79
CA ALA A 566 21.28 -34.71 -31.59
C ALA A 566 20.08 -35.00 -30.66
N GLY A 567 18.93 -34.45 -31.01
CA GLY A 567 17.66 -34.76 -30.35
C GLY A 567 17.10 -36.13 -30.71
N SER A 568 16.19 -36.65 -29.87
CA SER A 568 14.92 -37.30 -30.26
C SER A 568 14.19 -37.86 -29.03
N ALA A 569 12.93 -37.44 -28.89
CA ALA A 569 11.71 -38.18 -28.50
C ALA A 569 11.73 -39.32 -27.45
N ARG A 570 10.84 -39.22 -26.43
CA ARG A 570 9.58 -40.00 -26.27
C ARG A 570 9.11 -40.07 -24.81
N GLY A 571 7.83 -39.73 -24.62
CA GLY A 571 6.82 -40.45 -23.82
C GLY A 571 7.05 -40.71 -22.32
N ARG A 572 6.29 -40.02 -21.47
CA ARG A 572 5.14 -40.58 -20.75
C ARG A 572 4.24 -39.48 -20.23
#